data_AF-A0A2X2SXP7-F1
#
_entry.id   AF-A0A2X2SXP7-F1
#
_cell.length_a   1.000
_cell.length_b   1.000
_cell.length_c   1.000
_cell.angle_alpha   90.00
_cell.angle_beta   90.00
_cell.angle_gamma   90.00
#
_symmetry.space_group_name_H-M   'P 1'
#
loop_
_entity.id
_entity.type
_entity.pdbx_description
1 polymer ?
#
loop_
_entity_poly.entity_id
_entity_poly.type
_entity_poly.pdbx_seq_one_letter_code
_entity_poly.pdbx_strand_id
1 'polypeptide(L)'
;MDKPNARSSHKEKTPTLGGFSFFVSLVFTLFLLRFFDNDNVGINILSGVGVLFFVGLKDDLVGVNPSTKIIGQIIATLMLFLGTGLKITTLDNFLGHY
;
A
#
# COMPACT_ATOMS: atom_id res chain seq x y z
N MET A 1 10.39 -18.23 -3.56
CA MET A 1 9.77 -19.16 -4.52
C MET A 1 8.83 -20.04 -3.73
N ASP A 2 7.53 -19.85 -3.94
CA ASP A 2 6.51 -20.60 -3.20
C ASP A 2 6.41 -22.02 -3.73
N LYS A 3 6.20 -23.00 -2.85
CA LYS A 3 6.01 -24.40 -3.25
C LYS A 3 4.52 -24.64 -3.48
N PRO A 4 4.12 -25.30 -4.58
CA PRO A 4 2.73 -25.70 -4.76
C PRO A 4 2.21 -26.48 -3.55
N ASN A 5 1.13 -26.00 -2.94
CA ASN A 5 0.40 -26.68 -1.86
C ASN A 5 -1.02 -27.04 -2.36
N ALA A 6 -1.80 -27.79 -1.58
CA ALA A 6 -3.15 -28.24 -1.93
C ALA A 6 -4.16 -27.12 -2.26
N ARG A 7 -3.82 -25.86 -1.95
CA ARG A 7 -4.59 -24.65 -2.32
C ARG A 7 -3.99 -23.86 -3.50
N SER A 8 -2.85 -24.27 -4.04
CA SER A 8 -2.18 -23.56 -5.14
C SER A 8 -2.77 -23.97 -6.48
N SER A 9 -3.15 -22.99 -7.29
CA SER A 9 -3.54 -23.21 -8.70
C SER A 9 -2.33 -23.40 -9.62
N HIS A 10 -1.10 -23.16 -9.13
CA HIS A 10 0.13 -23.26 -9.91
C HIS A 10 0.79 -24.61 -9.71
N LYS A 11 1.17 -25.26 -10.82
CA LYS A 11 1.89 -26.56 -10.82
C LYS A 11 3.40 -26.43 -10.60
N GLU A 12 3.95 -25.22 -10.77
CA GLU A 12 5.38 -24.93 -10.63
C GLU A 12 5.63 -23.83 -9.58
N LYS A 13 6.89 -23.71 -9.14
CA LYS A 13 7.30 -22.70 -8.16
C LYS A 13 7.17 -21.29 -8.73
N THR A 14 6.34 -20.45 -8.11
CA THR A 14 6.20 -19.05 -8.52
C THR A 14 7.08 -18.14 -7.67
N PRO A 15 7.66 -17.08 -8.25
CA PRO A 15 8.39 -16.08 -7.50
C PRO A 15 7.43 -15.25 -6.64
N THR A 16 7.76 -15.08 -5.36
CA THR A 16 6.94 -14.41 -4.34
C THR A 16 7.23 -12.91 -4.20
N LEU A 17 7.92 -12.30 -5.17
CA LEU A 17 8.44 -10.92 -5.09
C LEU A 17 7.66 -9.91 -5.95
N GLY A 18 6.43 -10.25 -6.36
CA GLY A 18 5.58 -9.35 -7.15
C GLY A 18 5.31 -8.02 -6.45
N GLY A 19 5.02 -8.05 -5.14
CA GLY A 19 4.78 -6.85 -4.33
C GLY A 19 5.99 -5.92 -4.23
N PHE A 20 7.20 -6.46 -4.13
CA PHE A 20 8.44 -5.67 -4.14
C PHE A 20 8.65 -4.96 -5.48
N SER A 21 8.44 -5.69 -6.58
CA SER A 21 8.57 -5.16 -7.95
C SER A 21 7.59 -4.00 -8.18
N PHE A 22 6.35 -4.16 -7.72
CA PHE A 22 5.33 -3.11 -7.77
C PHE A 22 5.73 -1.89 -6.94
N PHE A 23 6.16 -2.08 -5.69
CA PHE A 23 6.56 -0.98 -4.82
C PHE A 23 7.70 -0.14 -5.44
N VAL A 24 8.74 -0.79 -5.96
CA VAL A 24 9.85 -0.09 -6.64
C VAL A 24 9.37 0.70 -7.85
N SER A 25 8.49 0.10 -8.67
CA SER A 25 7.92 0.78 -9.85
C SER A 25 7.09 2.01 -9.47
N LEU A 26 6.34 1.94 -8.36
CA LEU A 26 5.57 3.05 -7.83
C LEU A 26 6.49 4.18 -7.34
N VAL A 27 7.52 3.85 -6.55
CA VAL A 27 8.51 4.84 -6.06
C VAL A 27 9.16 5.56 -7.24
N PHE A 28 9.58 4.80 -8.26
CA PHE A 28 10.21 5.35 -9.44
C PHE A 28 9.24 6.27 -10.23
N THR A 29 7.99 5.86 -10.38
CA THR A 29 6.96 6.65 -11.06
C THR A 29 6.68 7.97 -10.33
N LEU A 30 6.49 7.92 -9.01
CA LEU A 30 6.28 9.12 -8.18
C LEU A 30 7.51 10.04 -8.18
N PHE A 31 8.72 9.47 -8.24
CA PHE A 31 9.95 10.24 -8.37
C PHE A 31 10.02 10.99 -9.71
N LEU A 32 9.68 10.34 -10.83
CA LEU A 32 9.63 10.99 -12.14
C LEU A 32 8.56 12.08 -12.22
N LEU A 33 7.39 11.85 -11.61
CA LEU A 33 6.28 12.80 -11.60
C LEU A 33 6.46 13.95 -10.61
N ARG A 34 7.52 13.93 -9.79
CA ARG A 34 7.77 14.94 -8.75
C ARG A 34 7.81 16.37 -9.30
N PHE A 35 8.24 16.58 -10.54
CA PHE A 35 8.24 17.90 -11.16
C PHE A 35 6.84 18.51 -11.30
N PHE A 36 5.80 17.67 -11.41
CA PHE A 36 4.41 18.09 -11.51
C PHE A 36 3.70 18.13 -10.15
N ASP A 37 4.36 17.70 -9.07
CA ASP A 37 3.80 17.56 -7.73
C ASP A 37 4.03 18.81 -6.87
N ASN A 38 3.25 19.86 -7.12
CA ASN A 38 3.37 21.13 -6.39
C ASN A 38 3.00 21.02 -4.91
N ASP A 39 2.04 20.15 -4.58
CA ASP A 39 1.49 20.01 -3.23
C ASP A 39 2.16 18.89 -2.41
N ASN A 40 3.25 18.29 -2.93
CA ASN A 40 3.98 17.17 -2.32
C ASN A 40 3.10 15.95 -2.01
N VAL A 41 2.05 15.74 -2.80
CA VAL A 41 1.10 14.63 -2.67
C VAL A 41 1.80 13.29 -2.89
N GLY A 42 2.76 13.23 -3.80
CA GLY A 42 3.54 12.02 -4.08
C GLY A 42 4.35 11.55 -2.87
N ILE A 43 4.93 12.48 -2.09
CA ILE A 43 5.64 12.15 -0.85
C ILE A 43 4.66 11.63 0.21
N ASN A 44 3.48 12.23 0.31
CA ASN A 44 2.43 11.80 1.22
C ASN A 44 1.96 10.35 0.91
N ILE A 45 1.68 10.06 -0.38
CA ILE A 45 1.35 8.72 -0.86
C ILE A 45 2.48 7.73 -0.55
N LEU A 46 3.73 8.11 -0.81
CA LEU A 46 4.89 7.26 -0.57
C LEU A 46 5.04 6.91 0.91
N SER A 47 4.72 7.84 1.82
CA SER A 47 4.73 7.59 3.27
C SER A 47 3.72 6.51 3.66
N GLY A 48 2.46 6.65 3.24
CA GLY A 48 1.40 5.69 3.57
C GLY A 48 1.64 4.31 2.93
N VAL A 49 1.99 4.29 1.64
CA VAL A 49 2.29 3.04 0.92
C VAL A 49 3.55 2.38 1.45
N GLY A 50 4.56 3.14 1.89
CA GLY A 50 5.75 2.60 2.53
C GLY A 50 5.40 1.78 3.78
N VAL A 51 4.52 2.29 4.64
CA VAL A 51 4.04 1.55 5.82
C VAL A 51 3.32 0.27 5.41
N LEU A 52 2.39 0.34 4.45
CA LEU A 52 1.68 -0.85 3.95
C LEU A 52 2.63 -1.88 3.36
N PHE A 53 3.64 -1.43 2.61
CA PHE A 53 4.64 -2.28 2.00
C PHE A 53 5.44 -3.03 3.06
N PHE A 54 5.94 -2.36 4.10
CA PHE A 54 6.69 -3.03 5.16
C PHE A 54 5.83 -3.97 6.01
N VAL A 55 4.58 -3.59 6.30
CA VAL A 55 3.63 -4.46 7.01
C VAL A 55 3.33 -5.71 6.17
N GLY A 56 3.08 -5.55 4.87
CA GLY A 56 2.85 -6.65 3.94
C GLY A 56 4.08 -7.53 3.76
N LEU A 57 5.26 -6.93 3.59
CA LEU A 57 6.53 -7.66 3.47
C LEU A 57 6.82 -8.48 4.74
N LYS A 58 6.57 -7.89 5.92
CA LYS A 58 6.71 -8.62 7.19
C LYS A 58 5.71 -9.77 7.28
N ASP A 59 4.47 -9.56 6.86
CA ASP A 59 3.43 -10.61 6.81
C ASP A 59 3.84 -11.77 5.89
N ASP A 60 4.34 -11.46 4.70
CA ASP A 60 4.79 -12.44 3.71
C ASP A 60 6.02 -13.25 4.19
N LEU A 61 6.92 -12.64 4.98
CA LEU A 61 8.16 -13.28 5.41
C LEU A 61 8.02 -14.09 6.70
N VAL A 62 7.31 -13.56 7.70
CA VAL A 62 7.26 -14.16 9.05
C VAL A 62 5.84 -14.42 9.56
N GLY A 63 4.81 -13.96 8.85
CA GLY A 63 3.44 -13.95 9.33
C GLY A 63 3.25 -12.89 10.43
N VAL A 64 2.19 -12.10 10.33
CA VAL A 64 1.90 -11.03 11.30
C VAL A 64 0.51 -11.23 11.90
N ASN A 65 0.40 -11.02 13.22
CA ASN A 65 -0.90 -11.11 13.91
C ASN A 65 -1.91 -10.11 13.30
N PRO A 66 -3.19 -10.48 13.19
CA PRO A 66 -4.23 -9.62 12.60
C PRO A 66 -4.29 -8.21 13.21
N SER A 67 -4.12 -8.09 14.53
CA SER A 67 -4.13 -6.78 15.21
C SER A 67 -3.01 -5.85 14.74
N THR A 68 -1.79 -6.38 14.58
CA THR A 68 -0.64 -5.60 14.11
C THR A 68 -0.82 -5.16 12.65
N LYS A 69 -1.47 -6.00 11.84
CA LYS A 69 -1.82 -5.68 10.45
C LYS A 69 -2.81 -4.51 10.38
N ILE A 70 -3.86 -4.55 11.21
CA ILE A 70 -4.86 -3.48 11.31
C ILE A 70 -4.21 -2.17 11.80
N ILE A 71 -3.38 -2.23 12.85
CA ILE A 71 -2.67 -1.04 13.35
C ILE A 71 -1.80 -0.41 12.25
N GLY A 72 -1.07 -1.25 11.50
CA GLY A 72 -0.27 -0.78 10.37
C GLY A 72 -1.09 -0.08 9.29
N GLN A 73 -2.26 -0.63 8.95
CA GLN A 73 -3.20 -0.02 7.99
C GLN A 73 -3.80 1.29 8.50
N ILE A 74 -4.11 1.39 9.79
CA ILE A 74 -4.59 2.62 10.43
C ILE A 74 -3.49 3.70 10.36
N ILE A 75 -2.26 3.36 10.72
CA ILE A 75 -1.12 4.29 10.65
C ILE A 75 -0.88 4.78 9.22
N ALA A 76 -0.88 3.86 8.25
CA ALA A 76 -0.72 4.20 6.84
C ALA A 76 -1.80 5.19 6.37
N THR A 77 -3.06 4.93 6.74
CA THR A 77 -4.20 5.80 6.39
C THR A 77 -4.09 7.16 7.08
N LEU A 78 -3.69 7.21 8.35
CA LEU A 78 -3.48 8.45 9.08
C LEU A 78 -2.38 9.30 8.43
N MET A 79 -1.28 8.68 7.98
CA MET A 79 -0.23 9.41 7.26
C MET A 79 -0.79 10.12 6.02
N LEU A 80 -1.64 9.45 5.23
CA LEU A 80 -2.28 10.06 4.07
C LEU A 80 -3.13 11.28 4.44
N PHE A 81 -3.89 11.20 5.54
CA PHE A 81 -4.74 12.30 6.01
C PHE A 81 -3.96 13.49 6.59
N LEU A 82 -2.81 13.24 7.20
CA LEU A 82 -2.00 14.29 7.81
C LEU A 82 -1.23 15.13 6.77
N GLY A 83 -0.99 14.59 5.58
CA GLY A 83 -0.34 15.35 4.51
C GLY A 83 -1.27 16.29 3.74
N THR A 84 -0.67 17.07 2.84
CA THR A 84 -1.35 18.05 2.01
C THR A 84 -1.99 17.41 0.78
N GLY A 85 -3.12 17.95 0.32
CA GLY A 85 -3.75 17.58 -0.96
C GLY A 85 -4.71 16.37 -0.95
N LEU A 86 -4.68 15.49 0.05
CA LEU A 86 -5.55 14.29 0.12
C LEU A 86 -6.65 14.39 1.18
N LYS A 87 -7.23 15.58 1.36
CA LYS A 87 -8.33 15.79 2.30
C LYS A 87 -9.65 15.35 1.68
N ILE A 88 -10.33 14.43 2.35
CA ILE A 88 -11.72 14.11 2.02
C ILE A 88 -12.57 15.25 2.59
N THR A 89 -13.12 16.09 1.72
CA THR A 89 -13.98 17.23 2.10
C THR A 89 -15.45 16.83 2.20
N THR A 90 -15.86 15.88 1.38
CA THR A 90 -17.25 15.43 1.24
C THR A 90 -17.22 13.94 0.89
N LEU A 91 -18.14 13.16 1.46
CA LEU A 91 -18.37 11.76 1.09
C LEU A 91 -19.45 11.63 0.01
N ASP A 92 -19.87 12.76 -0.56
CA ASP A 92 -21.04 12.91 -1.44
C ASP A 92 -22.25 12.18 -0.85
N ASN A 93 -23.10 11.63 -1.72
CA ASN A 93 -24.27 10.86 -1.34
C ASN A 93 -23.92 9.39 -1.00
N PHE A 94 -22.83 9.16 -0.24
CA PHE A 94 -22.33 7.81 0.07
C PHE A 94 -23.38 6.92 0.76
N LEU A 95 -24.33 7.52 1.48
CA LEU A 95 -25.43 6.82 2.15
C LEU A 95 -26.79 6.98 1.45
N GLY A 96 -26.85 7.66 0.29
CA GLY A 96 -28.08 7.75 -0.52
C GLY A 96 -29.21 8.60 0.09
N HIS A 97 -28.93 9.42 1.10
CA HIS A 97 -29.94 10.32 1.68
C HIS A 97 -29.88 11.69 0.99
N TYR A 98 -30.93 11.99 0.23
CA TYR A 98 -31.20 13.27 -0.45
C TYR A 98 -31.29 14.45 0.53
#